data_AF-X0VGZ4-F1
#
_entry.id   AF-X0VGZ4-F1
#
_cell.length_a   1.000
_cell.length_b   1.000
_cell.length_c   1.000
_cell.angle_alpha   90.00
_cell.angle_beta   90.00
_cell.angle_gamma   90.00
#
_symmetry.space_group_name_H-M   'P 1'
#
loop_
_entity.id
_entity.type
_entity.pdbx_description
1 polymer ?
#
loop_
_entity_poly.entity_id
_entity_poly.type
_entity_poly.pdbx_seq_one_letter_code
_entity_poly.pdbx_strand_id
1 'polypeptide(L)' 'FYVKKAHVGKVTGIREFLSEFTNEAAFGEDGYLAEKGLIPMPEVDRKAWHIKVKALQPLAM' A
#
# COMPACT_ATOMS: atom_id res chain seq x y z
N PHE A 1 2.96 -3.17 6.68
CA PHE A 1 1.90 -2.63 7.56
C PHE A 1 0.64 -3.52 7.43
N TYR A 2 -0.29 -3.48 8.38
CA TYR A 2 -1.52 -4.28 8.37
C TYR A 2 -2.76 -3.39 8.50
N VAL A 3 -3.82 -3.69 7.74
CA VAL A 3 -5.11 -2.99 7.81
C VAL A 3 -6.24 -4.00 7.91
N LYS A 4 -7.18 -3.76 8.82
CA LYS A 4 -8.40 -4.57 8.93
C LYS A 4 -9.36 -4.21 7.81
N LYS A 5 -9.71 -5.17 6.94
CA LYS A 5 -10.70 -4.99 5.86
C LYS A 5 -12.03 -4.41 6.37
N ALA A 6 -12.46 -4.81 7.57
CA ALA A 6 -13.69 -4.33 8.19
C ALA A 6 -13.72 -2.81 8.47
N HIS A 7 -12.58 -2.12 8.46
CA HIS A 7 -12.50 -0.68 8.66
C HIS A 7 -12.62 0.13 7.36
N VAL A 8 -12.43 -0.50 6.21
CA VAL A 8 -12.56 0.16 4.90
C VAL A 8 -14.03 0.57 4.71
N GLY A 9 -14.29 1.87 4.58
CA GLY A 9 -15.64 2.43 4.47
C GLY A 9 -16.38 2.66 5.79
N LYS A 10 -15.81 2.25 6.93
CA LYS A 10 -16.29 2.63 8.28
C LYS A 10 -15.45 3.72 8.91
N VAL A 11 -14.14 3.64 8.68
CA VAL A 11 -13.17 4.64 9.11
C VAL A 11 -12.80 5.46 7.88
N THR A 12 -13.07 6.76 7.94
CA THR A 12 -12.73 7.72 6.90
C THR A 12 -11.22 7.73 6.65
N GLY A 13 -10.80 7.79 5.39
CA GLY A 13 -9.40 7.92 5.02
C GLY A 13 -8.64 6.60 4.87
N ILE A 14 -9.19 5.44 5.28
CA ILE A 14 -8.48 4.16 5.15
C ILE A 14 -8.31 3.76 3.68
N ARG A 15 -9.33 3.99 2.83
CA ARG A 15 -9.24 3.63 1.40
C ARG A 15 -8.21 4.52 0.70
N GLU A 16 -8.21 5.80 1.03
CA GLU A 16 -7.31 6.82 0.51
C GLU A 16 -5.87 6.53 0.95
N PHE A 17 -5.66 6.23 2.24
CA PHE A 17 -4.36 5.82 2.77
C PHE A 17 -3.81 4.58 2.08
N LEU A 18 -4.64 3.54 1.89
CA LEU A 18 -4.23 2.33 1.19
C LEU A 18 -3.80 2.62 -0.25
N SER A 19 -4.58 3.43 -0.97
CA SER A 19 -4.27 3.79 -2.35
C SER A 19 -3.00 4.63 -2.47
N GLU A 20 -2.78 5.55 -1.54
CA GLU A 20 -1.61 6.43 -1.54
C GLU A 20 -0.35 5.66 -1.14
N PHE A 21 -0.41 4.88 -0.07
CA PHE A 21 0.75 4.14 0.42
C PHE A 21 1.26 3.11 -0.59
N THR A 22 0.39 2.53 -1.43
CA THR A 22 0.79 1.61 -2.50
C THR A 22 0.93 2.27 -3.88
N ASN A 23 1.01 3.60 -3.93
CA ASN A 23 1.29 4.33 -5.16
C ASN A 23 2.80 4.34 -5.44
N GLU A 24 3.22 4.23 -6.72
CA GLU A 24 4.63 4.36 -7.10
C GLU A 24 5.22 5.70 -6.67
N ALA A 25 4.44 6.79 -6.67
CA ALA A 25 4.89 8.09 -6.16
C ALA A 25 5.22 8.08 -4.66
N ALA A 26 4.66 7.12 -3.90
CA ALA A 26 4.93 6.95 -2.48
C ALA A 26 6.06 5.97 -2.22
N PHE A 27 5.85 4.69 -2.58
CA PHE A 27 6.71 3.58 -2.19
C PHE A 27 7.63 3.05 -3.31
N GLY A 28 7.64 3.73 -4.47
CA GLY A 28 8.46 3.38 -5.62
C GLY A 28 9.93 3.69 -5.39
N GLU A 29 10.79 3.37 -6.37
CA GLU A 29 12.22 3.65 -6.26
C GLU A 29 12.53 5.14 -6.10
N ASP A 30 11.81 5.98 -6.84
CA ASP A 30 11.88 7.44 -6.75
C ASP A 30 10.73 8.04 -5.90
N GLY A 31 10.11 7.23 -5.04
CA GLY A 31 8.97 7.64 -4.23
C GLY A 31 9.36 8.47 -3.00
N TYR A 32 8.44 9.30 -2.50
CA TYR A 32 8.72 10.16 -1.33
C TYR A 32 9.03 9.38 -0.05
N LEU A 33 8.67 8.08 0.03
CA LEU A 33 9.05 7.23 1.15
C LEU A 33 10.52 6.80 1.06
N ALA A 34 11.04 6.63 -0.14
CA ALA A 34 12.46 6.35 -0.37
C ALA A 34 13.32 7.55 0.06
N GLU A 35 12.90 8.77 -0.28
CA GLU A 35 13.55 10.00 0.17
C GLU A 35 13.57 10.15 1.71
N LYS A 36 12.55 9.59 2.38
CA LYS A 36 12.43 9.58 3.85
C LYS A 36 13.20 8.41 4.50
N GLY A 37 13.97 7.65 3.73
CA GLY A 37 14.83 6.57 4.22
C GLY A 37 14.17 5.19 4.30
N LEU A 38 12.99 4.99 3.69
CA LEU A 38 12.45 3.63 3.53
C LEU A 38 13.10 2.95 2.32
N ILE A 39 13.35 1.65 2.43
CA ILE A 39 13.87 0.86 1.30
C ILE A 39 12.67 0.34 0.49
N PRO A 40 12.54 0.71 -0.79
CA PRO A 40 11.47 0.20 -1.65
C PRO A 40 11.66 -1.31 -1.88
N MET A 41 10.54 -2.04 -1.88
CA MET A 41 10.53 -3.45 -2.31
C MET A 41 10.84 -3.55 -3.81
N PRO A 42 11.27 -4.71 -4.34
CA PRO A 42 11.40 -4.92 -5.78
C PRO A 42 10.11 -4.58 -6.54
N GLU A 43 10.24 -4.08 -7.77
CA GLU A 43 9.11 -3.62 -8.60
C GLU A 43 8.00 -4.70 -8.75
N VAL A 44 8.41 -5.95 -8.95
CA VAL A 44 7.48 -7.09 -9.08
C VAL A 44 6.61 -7.25 -7.84
N ASP A 45 7.22 -7.14 -6.66
CA ASP A 45 6.49 -7.25 -5.39
C ASP A 45 5.59 -6.04 -5.16
N ARG A 46 6.07 -4.81 -5.43
CA ARG A 46 5.25 -3.59 -5.32
C ARG A 46 4.00 -3.65 -6.18
N LYS A 47 4.13 -4.06 -7.45
CA LYS A 47 2.99 -4.25 -8.36
C LYS A 47 2.02 -5.31 -7.85
N ALA A 48 2.52 -6.45 -7.37
CA ALA A 48 1.68 -7.48 -6.78
C ALA A 48 0.90 -6.95 -5.57
N TRP A 49 1.57 -6.21 -4.67
CA TRP A 49 0.93 -5.61 -3.49
C TRP A 49 -0.11 -4.55 -3.85
N HIS A 50 0.16 -3.70 -4.85
CA HIS A 50 -0.83 -2.71 -5.34
C HIS A 50 -2.12 -3.38 -5.81
N ILE A 51 -2.00 -4.49 -6.55
CA ILE A 51 -3.16 -5.27 -7.02
C ILE A 51 -3.92 -5.87 -5.82
N LYS A 52 -3.21 -6.49 -4.87
CA LYS A 52 -3.80 -7.08 -3.66
C LYS A 52 -4.54 -6.04 -2.82
N VAL A 53 -3.99 -4.86 -2.66
CA VAL A 53 -4.59 -3.75 -1.91
C VAL A 53 -5.83 -3.21 -2.62
N LYS A 54 -5.78 -3.00 -3.95
CA LYS A 54 -6.96 -2.62 -4.73
C LYS A 54 -8.10 -3.64 -4.62
N ALA A 55 -7.76 -4.93 -4.60
CA ALA A 55 -8.72 -6.01 -4.44
C ALA A 55 -9.22 -6.18 -2.99
N LEU A 56 -8.64 -5.46 -2.01
CA LEU A 56 -8.85 -5.68 -0.58
C LEU A 56 -8.74 -7.16 -0.22
N GLN A 57 -7.70 -7.82 -0.75
CA GLN A 57 -7.45 -9.23 -0.52
C GLN A 57 -7.12 -9.46 0.96
N PRO A 58 -7.84 -10.34 1.67
CA PRO A 58 -7.51 -10.69 3.04
C PRO A 58 -6.10 -11.29 3.12
N LEU A 59 -5.32 -10.89 4.12
CA LEU A 59 -4.04 -11.51 4.41
C LEU A 59 -4.31 -12.93 4.94
N ALA A 60 -3.87 -13.94 4.21
CA ALA A 60 -3.80 -15.31 4.69
C ALA A 60 -2.43 -15.53 5.34
N MET A 61 -2.43 -16.17 6.51
CA MET A 61 -1.21 -16.67 7.16
C MET A 61 -0.84 -18.04 6.62
#